data_AF-A0AAW0THI4-F1
#
_entry.id   AF-A0AAW0THI4-F1
#
_cell.length_a   1.000
_cell.length_b   1.000
_cell.length_c   1.000
_cell.angle_alpha   90.00
_cell.angle_beta   90.00
_cell.angle_gamma   90.00
#
_symmetry.space_group_name_H-M   'P 1'
#
loop_
_entity.id
_entity.type
_entity.pdbx_description
1 polymer ?
#
loop_
_entity_poly.entity_id
_entity_poly.type
_entity_poly.pdbx_seq_one_letter_code
_entity_poly.pdbx_strand_id
1 'polypeptide(L)'
;MDPRSFLLLVLAIVPASSTQTCTNQNACLVSCEGCTGITMVHDPINCHRFYYCKDDQLLTDSPFECPNGQEFNPQTHMCQPDLDGEGCRPLCASEPGECHYTCQPGDTLIASVYDCGTYYICDAEGNFGLPKTCPPEKPFFDGKKCQTDEILCCHCHGYCFPGDEGRLVADPTDCRRYYVCLNEGVPVYSGTCDKGEHFDAISRQCSTEAPCRTMCRNVIGANGCIENFTCLEKGRFAKCPSVCFPEYYDCLEFGDTYAPAVLCPYNNYLFDPEKLSCVNEDYCNKN
;
A
#
# COMPACT_ATOMS: atom_id res chain seq x y z
N MET A 1 62.91 23.04 -51.83
CA MET A 1 61.95 24.06 -51.38
C MET A 1 60.66 23.36 -51.06
N ASP A 2 60.44 23.26 -49.75
CA ASP A 2 59.25 23.01 -48.93
C ASP A 2 57.83 22.78 -49.53
N PRO A 3 56.93 22.17 -48.72
CA PRO A 3 56.10 21.05 -49.11
C PRO A 3 54.61 21.40 -49.05
N ARG A 4 53.74 20.55 -49.61
CA ARG A 4 52.35 20.46 -49.13
C ARG A 4 51.85 19.01 -49.15
N SER A 5 51.88 18.41 -47.96
CA SER A 5 51.08 17.24 -47.58
C SER A 5 49.63 17.44 -47.97
N PHE A 6 49.07 16.50 -48.72
CA PHE A 6 47.62 16.28 -48.73
C PHE A 6 47.34 15.01 -47.93
N LEU A 7 46.93 15.24 -46.68
CA LEU A 7 46.46 14.23 -45.75
C LEU A 7 45.15 13.65 -46.29
N LEU A 8 45.13 12.34 -46.56
CA LEU A 8 43.90 11.58 -46.81
C LEU A 8 43.13 11.48 -45.48
N LEU A 9 42.02 12.21 -45.39
CA LEU A 9 41.11 12.16 -44.25
C LEU A 9 40.29 10.86 -44.35
N VAL A 10 40.75 9.81 -43.67
CA VAL A 10 39.93 8.61 -43.42
C VAL A 10 38.95 8.98 -42.32
N LEU A 11 37.71 9.31 -42.70
CA LEU A 11 36.60 9.42 -41.76
C LEU A 11 36.34 8.01 -41.20
N ALA A 12 36.93 7.73 -40.05
CA ALA A 12 36.52 6.64 -39.20
C ALA A 12 35.06 6.90 -38.80
N ILE A 13 34.14 6.13 -39.37
CA ILE A 13 32.79 6.03 -38.85
C ILE A 13 32.94 5.35 -37.49
N VAL A 14 33.04 6.17 -36.44
CA VAL A 14 32.91 5.69 -35.06
C VAL A 14 31.50 5.10 -35.00
N PRO A 15 31.32 3.81 -34.72
CA PRO A 15 29.99 3.31 -34.42
C PRO A 15 29.48 4.16 -33.26
N ALA A 16 28.35 4.83 -33.46
CA ALA A 16 27.67 5.51 -32.38
C ALA A 16 27.45 4.44 -31.30
N SER A 17 28.27 4.45 -30.24
CA SER A 17 28.00 3.68 -29.05
C SER A 17 26.64 4.16 -28.58
N SER A 18 25.64 3.31 -28.78
CA SER A 18 24.36 3.46 -28.12
C SER A 18 24.66 3.48 -26.63
N THR A 19 24.69 4.66 -26.02
CA THR A 19 24.58 4.79 -24.57
C THR A 19 23.17 4.31 -24.24
N GLN A 20 23.01 2.99 -24.12
CA GLN A 20 21.77 2.38 -23.72
C GLN A 20 21.68 2.65 -22.22
N THR A 21 20.93 3.68 -21.87
CA THR A 21 20.69 4.06 -20.50
C THR A 21 19.79 2.99 -19.88
N CYS A 22 20.22 2.41 -18.76
CA CYS A 22 19.40 1.57 -17.88
C CYS A 22 18.33 2.48 -17.26
N THR A 23 17.31 2.81 -18.06
CA THR A 23 16.19 3.65 -17.67
C THR A 23 15.02 2.74 -17.41
N ASN A 24 14.57 2.74 -16.17
CA ASN A 24 13.33 2.10 -15.81
C ASN A 24 12.19 2.82 -16.56
N GLN A 25 11.62 2.16 -17.57
CA GLN A 25 10.59 2.78 -18.42
C GLN A 25 9.27 2.96 -17.67
N ASN A 26 9.10 2.30 -16.53
CA ASN A 26 7.95 2.43 -15.65
C ASN A 26 8.42 2.77 -14.23
N ALA A 27 8.07 3.95 -13.72
CA ALA A 27 8.60 4.46 -12.45
C ALA A 27 8.19 3.63 -11.21
N CYS A 28 7.17 2.77 -11.32
CA CYS A 28 6.58 2.01 -10.21
C CYS A 28 6.87 0.51 -10.21
N LEU A 29 7.69 0.02 -11.13
CA LEU A 29 8.08 -1.39 -11.15
C LEU A 29 9.59 -1.44 -11.17
N VAL A 30 10.21 -2.31 -10.38
CA VAL A 30 11.65 -2.56 -10.51
C VAL A 30 11.87 -3.25 -11.85
N SER A 31 12.76 -2.73 -12.70
CA SER A 31 13.10 -3.33 -14.00
C SER A 31 14.60 -3.36 -14.22
N CYS A 32 15.08 -4.47 -14.80
CA CYS A 32 16.44 -4.65 -15.29
C CYS A 32 16.54 -4.54 -16.82
N GLU A 33 15.45 -4.12 -17.47
CA GLU A 33 15.40 -4.01 -18.93
C GLU A 33 16.42 -2.97 -19.41
N GLY A 34 17.30 -3.39 -20.33
CA GLY A 34 18.36 -2.54 -20.88
C GLY A 34 19.57 -2.33 -19.97
N CYS A 35 19.63 -2.98 -18.80
CA CYS A 35 20.79 -2.96 -17.92
C CYS A 35 21.75 -4.11 -18.30
N THR A 36 23.06 -3.85 -18.32
CA THR A 36 24.10 -4.83 -18.67
C THR A 36 25.08 -4.99 -17.51
N GLY A 37 25.59 -6.19 -17.24
CA GLY A 37 26.47 -6.38 -16.09
C GLY A 37 25.70 -6.38 -14.78
N ILE A 38 26.46 -6.40 -13.67
CA ILE A 38 25.89 -6.16 -12.34
C ILE A 38 25.62 -4.67 -12.20
N THR A 39 24.35 -4.29 -12.29
CA THR A 39 23.90 -2.89 -12.18
C THR A 39 22.95 -2.74 -11.00
N MET A 40 23.07 -1.65 -10.24
CA MET A 40 22.10 -1.32 -9.20
C MET A 40 20.92 -0.59 -9.82
N VAL A 41 19.70 -0.99 -9.45
CA VAL A 41 18.46 -0.31 -9.87
C VAL A 41 17.68 0.10 -8.63
N HIS A 42 16.96 1.20 -8.74
CA HIS A 42 16.25 1.78 -7.61
C HIS A 42 15.14 0.84 -7.12
N ASP A 43 14.86 0.88 -5.83
CA ASP A 43 13.59 0.42 -5.30
C ASP A 43 12.54 1.54 -5.49
N PRO A 44 11.46 1.30 -6.26
CA PRO A 44 10.48 2.32 -6.58
C PRO A 44 9.68 2.78 -5.38
N ILE A 45 9.57 1.99 -4.31
CA ILE A 45 8.76 2.33 -3.13
C ILE A 45 9.60 2.72 -1.90
N ASN A 46 10.93 2.62 -1.99
CA ASN A 46 11.82 3.03 -0.91
C ASN A 46 13.17 3.51 -1.47
N CYS A 47 13.39 4.82 -1.46
CA CYS A 47 14.60 5.47 -1.96
C CYS A 47 15.88 5.20 -1.15
N HIS A 48 15.79 4.59 0.03
CA HIS A 48 16.96 4.10 0.78
C HIS A 48 17.35 2.67 0.37
N ARG A 49 16.66 2.07 -0.59
CA ARG A 49 16.88 0.70 -1.03
C ARG A 49 17.13 0.60 -2.52
N PHE A 50 17.78 -0.48 -2.91
CA PHE A 50 18.07 -0.79 -4.30
C PHE A 50 18.14 -2.30 -4.53
N TYR A 51 18.03 -2.73 -5.78
CA TYR A 51 18.22 -4.12 -6.20
C TYR A 51 19.45 -4.24 -7.08
N TYR A 52 20.01 -5.45 -7.17
CA TYR A 52 20.98 -5.77 -8.22
C TYR A 52 20.29 -6.46 -9.39
N CYS A 53 20.55 -5.96 -10.58
CA CYS A 53 20.33 -6.69 -11.83
C CYS A 53 21.54 -7.58 -12.10
N LYS A 54 21.29 -8.85 -12.36
CA LYS A 54 22.29 -9.81 -12.84
C LYS A 54 22.25 -9.89 -14.37
N ASP A 55 23.29 -10.46 -14.99
CA ASP A 55 23.48 -10.54 -16.44
C ASP A 55 22.29 -11.16 -17.22
N ASP A 56 21.44 -11.93 -16.55
CA ASP A 56 20.21 -12.52 -17.11
C ASP A 56 18.95 -11.64 -16.90
N GLN A 57 19.11 -10.35 -16.60
CA GLN A 57 18.02 -9.43 -16.20
C GLN A 57 17.26 -9.86 -14.93
N LEU A 58 17.85 -10.77 -14.17
CA LEU A 58 17.27 -11.30 -12.95
C LEU A 58 17.57 -10.36 -11.78
N LEU A 59 16.51 -9.94 -11.08
CA LEU A 59 16.61 -9.18 -9.85
C LEU A 59 17.07 -10.06 -8.68
N THR A 60 17.65 -9.43 -7.67
CA THR A 60 17.82 -10.08 -6.36
C THR A 60 16.48 -10.27 -5.68
N ASP A 61 16.33 -11.37 -4.94
CA ASP A 61 15.07 -11.74 -4.28
C ASP A 61 14.61 -10.69 -3.24
N SER A 62 15.56 -9.95 -2.67
CA SER A 62 15.31 -8.86 -1.72
C SER A 62 16.12 -7.61 -2.07
N PRO A 63 15.63 -6.41 -1.68
CA PRO A 63 16.38 -5.17 -1.81
C PRO A 63 17.51 -5.07 -0.77
N PHE A 64 18.53 -4.29 -1.10
CA PHE A 64 19.63 -3.91 -0.22
C PHE A 64 19.44 -2.48 0.27
N GLU A 65 19.87 -2.20 1.49
CA GLU A 65 19.85 -0.86 2.06
C GLU A 65 21.09 -0.06 1.66
N CYS A 66 20.90 1.23 1.40
CA CYS A 66 21.98 2.17 1.23
C CYS A 66 22.72 2.39 2.57
N PRO A 67 24.06 2.38 2.58
CA PRO A 67 24.84 2.49 3.81
C PRO A 67 24.68 3.88 4.43
N ASN A 68 24.73 3.95 5.77
CA ASN A 68 24.65 5.20 6.54
C ASN A 68 23.40 6.05 6.24
N GLY A 69 22.29 5.43 5.82
CA GLY A 69 21.04 6.14 5.51
C GLY A 69 21.09 6.98 4.23
N GLN A 70 22.04 6.69 3.34
CA GLN A 70 22.14 7.33 2.03
C GLN A 70 20.93 7.00 1.13
N GLU A 71 20.82 7.72 0.02
CA GLU A 71 19.72 7.59 -0.94
C GLU A 71 20.23 7.06 -2.27
N PHE A 72 19.46 6.16 -2.89
CA PHE A 72 19.83 5.61 -4.18
C PHE A 72 19.51 6.61 -5.30
N ASN A 73 20.55 7.07 -5.99
CA ASN A 73 20.40 7.98 -7.13
C ASN A 73 20.26 7.15 -8.43
N PRO A 74 19.09 7.15 -9.09
CA PRO A 74 18.82 6.32 -10.28
C PRO A 74 19.56 6.80 -11.54
N GLN A 75 20.05 8.03 -11.58
CA GLN A 75 20.83 8.56 -12.70
C GLN A 75 22.30 8.11 -12.62
N THR A 76 22.83 7.96 -11.41
CA THR A 76 24.21 7.53 -11.18
C THR A 76 24.35 6.06 -10.79
N HIS A 77 23.22 5.39 -10.51
CA HIS A 77 23.13 4.01 -10.03
C HIS A 77 23.93 3.75 -8.75
N MET A 78 24.00 4.72 -7.83
CA MET A 78 24.78 4.64 -6.59
C MET A 78 24.03 5.23 -5.40
N CYS A 79 24.32 4.72 -4.19
CA CYS A 79 23.92 5.36 -2.94
C CYS A 79 24.75 6.63 -2.70
N GLN A 80 24.10 7.74 -2.44
CA GLN A 80 24.71 9.05 -2.25
C GLN A 80 24.11 9.76 -1.02
N PRO A 81 24.87 10.62 -0.33
CA PRO A 81 24.30 11.49 0.69
C PRO A 81 23.34 12.50 0.06
N ASP A 82 22.30 12.89 0.80
CA ASP A 82 21.42 13.99 0.42
C ASP A 82 22.18 15.32 0.50
N LEU A 83 22.67 15.79 -0.65
CA LEU A 83 23.43 17.04 -0.77
C LEU A 83 22.56 18.23 -1.18
N ASP A 84 21.38 17.95 -1.74
CA ASP A 84 20.48 18.94 -2.33
C ASP A 84 19.34 19.32 -1.37
N GLY A 85 19.13 18.55 -0.29
CA GLY A 85 18.15 18.83 0.75
C GLY A 85 16.70 18.55 0.33
N GLU A 86 16.52 17.82 -0.77
CA GLU A 86 15.20 17.37 -1.25
C GLU A 86 14.68 16.18 -0.42
N GLY A 87 15.57 15.45 0.25
CA GLY A 87 15.26 14.28 1.06
C GLY A 87 14.79 13.07 0.26
N CYS A 88 14.82 11.92 0.92
CA CYS A 88 14.46 10.64 0.33
C CYS A 88 13.03 10.64 -0.19
N ARG A 89 12.89 10.59 -1.52
CA ARG A 89 11.59 10.48 -2.19
C ARG A 89 11.55 9.23 -3.08
N PRO A 90 10.72 8.21 -2.75
CA PRO A 90 10.58 7.05 -3.62
C PRO A 90 10.03 7.47 -4.99
N LEU A 91 10.45 6.76 -6.05
CA LEU A 91 10.02 7.07 -7.42
C LEU A 91 8.54 6.79 -7.64
N CYS A 92 8.03 5.82 -6.88
CA CYS A 92 6.64 5.65 -6.55
C CYS A 92 6.45 5.90 -5.07
N ALA A 93 6.74 7.15 -4.72
CA ALA A 93 5.92 7.90 -3.80
C ALA A 93 4.54 8.12 -4.45
N SER A 94 3.74 7.07 -4.58
CA SER A 94 2.56 7.20 -3.76
C SER A 94 3.09 7.10 -2.34
N GLU A 95 3.29 8.24 -1.67
CA GLU A 95 2.61 8.30 -0.38
C GLU A 95 1.21 7.80 -0.72
N PRO A 96 0.80 6.57 -0.35
CA PRO A 96 -0.53 6.07 -0.71
C PRO A 96 -1.49 7.06 -0.06
N GLY A 97 -1.97 8.04 -0.82
CA GLY A 97 -2.11 9.42 -0.32
C GLY A 97 -2.73 9.41 1.06
N GLU A 98 -1.92 9.56 2.12
CA GLU A 98 -2.19 8.98 3.46
C GLU A 98 -3.65 8.55 3.64
N CYS A 99 -3.98 7.35 3.15
CA CYS A 99 -5.38 6.93 3.07
C CYS A 99 -5.85 6.62 4.50
N HIS A 100 -6.36 7.64 5.17
CA HIS A 100 -6.95 7.53 6.49
C HIS A 100 -8.42 7.18 6.33
N TYR A 101 -8.87 6.19 7.10
CA TYR A 101 -10.26 5.74 7.13
C TYR A 101 -10.91 5.99 8.50
N THR A 102 -10.13 6.54 9.43
CA THR A 102 -10.52 6.89 10.81
C THR A 102 -9.84 8.22 11.13
N CYS A 103 -10.54 9.16 11.75
CA CYS A 103 -9.95 10.44 12.12
C CYS A 103 -8.96 10.27 13.27
N GLN A 104 -7.68 10.50 13.00
CA GLN A 104 -6.62 10.60 14.00
C GLN A 104 -6.33 12.07 14.35
N PRO A 105 -5.70 12.36 15.50
CA PRO A 105 -5.31 13.72 15.84
C PRO A 105 -4.37 14.33 14.77
N GLY A 106 -4.87 15.30 14.02
CA GLY A 106 -4.15 15.95 12.91
C GLY A 106 -4.75 15.69 11.53
N ASP A 107 -5.63 14.69 11.40
CA ASP A 107 -6.37 14.44 10.17
C ASP A 107 -7.43 15.53 9.97
N THR A 108 -7.60 15.91 8.70
CA THR A 108 -8.66 16.86 8.30
C THR A 108 -9.70 16.21 7.41
N LEU A 109 -9.28 15.20 6.63
CA LEU A 109 -10.11 14.44 5.71
C LEU A 109 -9.79 12.96 5.85
N ILE A 110 -10.82 12.13 5.72
CA ILE A 110 -10.69 10.68 5.62
C ILE A 110 -11.48 10.18 4.42
N ALA A 111 -11.01 9.11 3.79
CA ALA A 111 -11.68 8.47 2.67
C ALA A 111 -12.80 7.54 3.13
N SER A 112 -13.79 7.30 2.27
CA SER A 112 -14.72 6.19 2.45
C SER A 112 -14.02 4.88 2.11
N VAL A 113 -14.24 3.89 2.98
CA VAL A 113 -13.70 2.55 2.82
C VAL A 113 -14.28 1.83 1.60
N TYR A 114 -15.49 2.20 1.17
CA TYR A 114 -16.26 1.47 0.16
C TYR A 114 -16.57 2.26 -1.11
N ASP A 115 -16.45 3.57 -1.07
CA ASP A 115 -16.83 4.44 -2.18
C ASP A 115 -15.72 5.44 -2.45
N CYS A 116 -15.03 5.21 -3.57
CA CYS A 116 -13.94 6.05 -4.01
C CYS A 116 -14.30 7.53 -4.15
N GLY A 117 -15.55 7.83 -4.49
CA GLY A 117 -16.02 9.20 -4.62
C GLY A 117 -16.41 9.83 -3.31
N THR A 118 -16.44 9.09 -2.20
CA THR A 118 -16.94 9.59 -0.92
C THR A 118 -15.79 9.83 0.07
N TYR A 119 -15.83 10.97 0.74
CA TYR A 119 -14.89 11.34 1.79
C TYR A 119 -15.61 12.06 2.94
N TYR A 120 -14.94 12.18 4.09
CA TYR A 120 -15.48 12.83 5.28
C TYR A 120 -14.51 13.87 5.81
N ILE A 121 -15.02 14.83 6.58
CA ILE A 121 -14.23 15.86 7.25
C ILE A 121 -14.16 15.50 8.74
N CYS A 122 -12.96 15.51 9.29
CA CYS A 122 -12.72 15.28 10.70
C CYS A 122 -12.96 16.55 11.52
N ASP A 123 -13.53 16.40 12.71
CA ASP A 123 -13.56 17.45 13.73
C ASP A 123 -12.34 17.38 14.66
N ALA A 124 -12.22 18.36 15.56
CA ALA A 124 -11.08 18.47 16.46
C ALA A 124 -11.05 17.37 17.53
N GLU A 125 -12.18 16.68 17.73
CA GLU A 125 -12.39 15.61 18.68
C GLU A 125 -12.14 14.22 18.06
N GLY A 126 -11.83 14.13 16.77
CA GLY A 126 -11.57 12.87 16.06
C GLY A 126 -12.82 12.14 15.59
N ASN A 127 -13.96 12.82 15.48
CA ASN A 127 -15.16 12.30 14.82
C ASN A 127 -15.22 12.79 13.37
N PHE A 128 -15.99 12.10 12.53
CA PHE A 128 -16.21 12.50 11.14
C PHE A 128 -17.67 12.93 10.89
N GLY A 129 -17.82 13.94 10.03
CA GLY A 129 -19.12 14.50 9.65
C GLY A 129 -19.90 13.67 8.62
N LEU A 130 -20.91 14.30 7.99
CA LEU A 130 -21.68 13.68 6.90
C LEU A 130 -20.81 13.41 5.65
N PRO A 131 -21.13 12.36 4.86
CA PRO A 131 -20.39 12.03 3.65
C PRO A 131 -20.40 13.18 2.64
N LYS A 132 -19.26 13.40 2.00
CA LYS A 132 -19.05 14.33 0.89
C LYS A 132 -18.70 13.54 -0.34
N THR A 133 -19.25 13.94 -1.48
CA THR A 133 -19.00 13.26 -2.75
C THR A 133 -18.12 14.13 -3.63
N CYS A 134 -17.12 13.52 -4.24
CA CYS A 134 -16.27 14.12 -5.24
C CYS A 134 -17.08 14.53 -6.48
N PRO A 135 -16.68 15.62 -7.16
CA PRO A 135 -17.38 16.10 -8.34
C PRO A 135 -17.24 15.11 -9.51
N PRO A 136 -18.21 15.04 -10.44
CA PRO A 136 -18.20 14.08 -11.54
C PRO A 136 -16.96 14.16 -12.45
N GLU A 137 -16.35 15.34 -12.57
CA GLU A 137 -15.15 15.54 -13.39
C GLU A 137 -13.88 14.97 -12.73
N LYS A 138 -13.92 14.71 -11.42
CA LYS A 138 -12.82 14.16 -10.63
C LYS A 138 -13.37 13.18 -9.60
N PRO A 139 -13.86 12.00 -10.02
CA PRO A 139 -14.72 11.17 -9.19
C PRO A 139 -13.97 10.35 -8.11
N PHE A 140 -12.65 10.45 -8.00
CA PHE A 140 -11.86 9.57 -7.13
C PHE A 140 -11.12 10.35 -6.05
N PHE A 141 -11.34 10.05 -4.77
CA PHE A 141 -10.67 10.72 -3.66
C PHE A 141 -9.34 10.03 -3.32
N ASP A 142 -8.25 10.79 -3.30
CA ASP A 142 -6.88 10.29 -3.05
C ASP A 142 -6.41 10.41 -1.60
N GLY A 143 -7.35 10.57 -0.66
CA GLY A 143 -7.05 10.81 0.76
C GLY A 143 -6.85 12.29 1.08
N LYS A 144 -6.56 13.13 0.09
CA LYS A 144 -6.34 14.58 0.27
C LYS A 144 -7.28 15.42 -0.59
N LYS A 145 -7.59 14.98 -1.80
CA LYS A 145 -8.41 15.70 -2.80
C LYS A 145 -9.02 14.75 -3.82
N CYS A 146 -10.01 15.27 -4.54
CA CYS A 146 -10.62 14.57 -5.66
C CYS A 146 -9.75 14.63 -6.92
N GLN A 147 -9.67 13.51 -7.64
CA GLN A 147 -8.78 13.22 -8.76
C GLN A 147 -9.54 12.57 -9.93
N THR A 148 -8.92 12.62 -11.10
CA THR A 148 -9.42 11.98 -12.33
C THR A 148 -8.94 10.54 -12.50
N ASP A 149 -7.86 10.18 -11.82
CA ASP A 149 -7.22 8.88 -11.95
C ASP A 149 -7.76 7.92 -10.88
N GLU A 150 -8.38 6.83 -11.32
CA GLU A 150 -8.96 5.79 -10.46
C GLU A 150 -7.88 5.09 -9.62
N ILE A 151 -6.64 5.04 -10.11
CA ILE A 151 -5.51 4.40 -9.42
C ILE A 151 -5.17 5.11 -8.12
N LEU A 152 -5.44 6.42 -8.04
CA LEU A 152 -5.17 7.22 -6.83
C LEU A 152 -6.25 7.04 -5.76
N CYS A 153 -7.26 6.21 -6.02
CA CYS A 153 -8.38 6.05 -5.12
C CYS A 153 -8.01 5.46 -3.75
N CYS A 154 -8.42 6.14 -2.68
CA CYS A 154 -8.43 5.57 -1.33
C CYS A 154 -9.71 4.76 -1.10
N HIS A 155 -9.67 3.47 -1.43
CA HIS A 155 -10.73 2.52 -1.10
C HIS A 155 -10.14 1.18 -0.68
N CYS A 156 -10.95 0.37 -0.02
CA CYS A 156 -10.54 -0.93 0.51
C CYS A 156 -11.13 -2.09 -0.29
N HIS A 157 -11.16 -1.97 -1.62
CA HIS A 157 -11.50 -3.08 -2.51
C HIS A 157 -10.26 -3.58 -3.23
N GLY A 158 -10.18 -4.88 -3.46
CA GLY A 158 -9.17 -5.44 -4.35
C GLY A 158 -9.25 -4.77 -5.72
N TYR A 159 -8.11 -4.44 -6.30
CA TYR A 159 -8.01 -3.90 -7.65
C TYR A 159 -6.78 -4.50 -8.34
N CYS A 160 -6.94 -4.86 -9.60
CA CYS A 160 -5.87 -5.33 -10.46
C CYS A 160 -5.39 -4.18 -11.31
N PHE A 161 -4.17 -3.70 -11.07
CA PHE A 161 -3.60 -2.59 -11.83
C PHE A 161 -3.09 -3.05 -13.20
N PRO A 162 -2.87 -2.11 -14.14
CA PRO A 162 -2.15 -2.42 -15.37
C PRO A 162 -0.86 -3.19 -15.10
N GLY A 163 -0.73 -4.38 -15.69
CA GLY A 163 0.43 -5.27 -15.50
C GLY A 163 0.29 -6.32 -14.39
N ASP A 164 -0.84 -6.37 -13.68
CA ASP A 164 -1.16 -7.47 -12.75
C ASP A 164 -1.83 -8.67 -13.41
N GLU A 165 -2.12 -8.64 -14.70
CA GLU A 165 -2.70 -9.77 -15.42
C GLU A 165 -1.87 -11.05 -15.25
N GLY A 166 -2.53 -12.12 -14.84
CA GLY A 166 -1.93 -13.42 -14.52
C GLY A 166 -1.24 -13.49 -13.16
N ARG A 167 -1.31 -12.44 -12.35
CA ARG A 167 -0.65 -12.36 -11.04
C ARG A 167 -1.66 -12.38 -9.88
N LEU A 168 -1.13 -12.62 -8.68
CA LEU A 168 -1.88 -12.48 -7.43
C LEU A 168 -1.61 -11.11 -6.82
N VAL A 169 -2.65 -10.51 -6.22
CA VAL A 169 -2.57 -9.24 -5.49
C VAL A 169 -3.20 -9.39 -4.10
N ALA A 170 -2.70 -8.65 -3.12
CA ALA A 170 -3.17 -8.77 -1.75
C ALA A 170 -4.63 -8.32 -1.60
N ASP A 171 -5.38 -8.95 -0.70
CA ASP A 171 -6.64 -8.38 -0.24
C ASP A 171 -6.33 -7.23 0.72
N PRO A 172 -6.85 -6.01 0.47
CA PRO A 172 -6.55 -4.86 1.32
C PRO A 172 -7.12 -4.99 2.73
N THR A 173 -8.10 -5.87 2.95
CA THR A 173 -8.82 -6.04 4.23
C THR A 173 -8.49 -7.35 4.97
N ASP A 174 -7.80 -8.29 4.31
CA ASP A 174 -7.45 -9.58 4.89
C ASP A 174 -6.03 -10.01 4.46
N CYS A 175 -5.10 -10.02 5.40
CA CYS A 175 -3.68 -10.34 5.16
C CYS A 175 -3.46 -11.79 4.70
N ARG A 176 -4.47 -12.66 4.82
CA ARG A 176 -4.43 -14.06 4.39
C ARG A 176 -5.09 -14.26 3.04
N ARG A 177 -5.84 -13.28 2.53
CA ARG A 177 -6.52 -13.39 1.26
C ARG A 177 -5.75 -12.68 0.17
N TYR A 178 -6.03 -13.12 -1.04
CA TYR A 178 -5.49 -12.54 -2.24
C TYR A 178 -6.51 -12.65 -3.36
N TYR A 179 -6.35 -11.82 -4.38
CA TYR A 179 -7.14 -11.83 -5.58
C TYR A 179 -6.33 -12.38 -6.75
N VAL A 180 -7.01 -13.04 -7.69
CA VAL A 180 -6.42 -13.49 -8.95
C VAL A 180 -6.79 -12.48 -10.03
N CYS A 181 -5.78 -11.82 -10.57
CA CYS A 181 -5.95 -10.81 -11.60
C CYS A 181 -5.97 -11.45 -12.97
N LEU A 182 -7.16 -11.52 -13.58
CA LEU A 182 -7.32 -11.98 -14.97
C LEU A 182 -7.38 -10.84 -15.98
N ASN A 183 -7.79 -9.66 -15.52
CA ASN A 183 -7.82 -8.42 -16.30
C ASN A 183 -7.56 -7.27 -15.33
N GLU A 184 -7.26 -6.09 -15.87
CA GLU A 184 -7.30 -4.83 -15.11
C GLU A 184 -8.71 -4.59 -14.54
N GLY A 185 -8.77 -4.02 -13.34
CA GLY A 185 -10.03 -3.66 -12.68
C GLY A 185 -10.35 -4.48 -11.43
N VAL A 186 -11.61 -4.48 -11.04
CA VAL A 186 -12.08 -5.20 -9.84
C VAL A 186 -11.95 -6.72 -10.05
N PRO A 187 -11.19 -7.44 -9.21
CA PRO A 187 -11.01 -8.88 -9.34
C PRO A 187 -12.28 -9.65 -8.97
N VAL A 188 -12.59 -10.66 -9.78
CA VAL A 188 -13.74 -11.54 -9.57
C VAL A 188 -13.38 -12.76 -8.72
N TYR A 189 -12.13 -13.21 -8.82
CA TYR A 189 -11.66 -14.43 -8.18
C TYR A 189 -10.73 -14.10 -7.01
N SER A 190 -10.90 -14.81 -5.90
CA SER A 190 -10.06 -14.69 -4.72
C SER A 190 -9.66 -16.06 -4.18
N GLY A 191 -8.57 -16.07 -3.43
CA GLY A 191 -8.08 -17.21 -2.68
C GLY A 191 -7.76 -16.85 -1.24
N THR A 192 -7.33 -17.84 -0.48
CA THR A 192 -6.87 -17.66 0.91
C THR A 192 -5.67 -18.56 1.13
N CYS A 193 -4.66 -18.02 1.80
CA CYS A 193 -3.48 -18.76 2.21
C CYS A 193 -3.83 -19.86 3.21
N ASP A 194 -2.98 -20.88 3.29
CA ASP A 194 -3.17 -21.96 4.24
C ASP A 194 -3.07 -21.46 5.69
N LYS A 195 -3.38 -22.34 6.63
CA LYS A 195 -3.40 -21.97 8.05
C LYS A 195 -1.99 -21.65 8.53
N GLY A 196 -1.80 -20.43 9.05
CA GLY A 196 -0.50 -19.94 9.54
C GLY A 196 0.35 -19.23 8.49
N GLU A 197 -0.15 -19.13 7.26
CA GLU A 197 0.47 -18.35 6.20
C GLU A 197 -0.29 -17.02 6.00
N HIS A 198 0.46 -16.00 5.57
CA HIS A 198 -0.06 -14.72 5.14
C HIS A 198 0.38 -14.47 3.69
N PHE A 199 -0.40 -13.69 2.95
CA PHE A 199 -0.08 -13.34 1.59
C PHE A 199 0.99 -12.25 1.59
N ASP A 200 2.15 -12.55 1.01
CA ASP A 200 3.20 -11.58 0.78
C ASP A 200 2.97 -10.87 -0.56
N ALA A 201 2.64 -9.58 -0.50
CA ALA A 201 2.41 -8.76 -1.68
C ALA A 201 3.68 -8.57 -2.54
N ILE A 202 4.88 -8.76 -1.96
CA ILE A 202 6.16 -8.62 -2.65
C ILE A 202 6.44 -9.86 -3.51
N SER A 203 6.50 -11.04 -2.89
CA SER A 203 6.70 -12.30 -3.62
C SER A 203 5.45 -12.78 -4.36
N ARG A 204 4.28 -12.20 -4.07
CA ARG A 204 2.95 -12.55 -4.59
C ARG A 204 2.54 -13.99 -4.27
N GLN A 205 2.97 -14.47 -3.10
CA GLN A 205 2.77 -15.85 -2.65
C GLN A 205 2.39 -15.89 -1.18
N CYS A 206 1.78 -17.00 -0.76
CA CYS A 206 1.56 -17.27 0.65
C CYS A 206 2.87 -17.71 1.30
N SER A 207 3.14 -17.19 2.50
CA SER A 207 4.35 -17.51 3.26
C SER A 207 4.06 -17.49 4.76
N THR A 208 4.71 -18.38 5.50
CA THR A 208 4.71 -18.38 6.97
C THR A 208 5.58 -17.26 7.56
N GLU A 209 6.45 -16.65 6.75
CA GLU A 209 7.37 -15.59 7.17
C GLU A 209 6.80 -14.19 6.91
N ALA A 210 5.77 -14.10 6.06
CA ALA A 210 5.09 -12.85 5.77
C ALA A 210 4.38 -12.33 7.03
N PRO A 211 4.54 -11.06 7.41
CA PRO A 211 3.78 -10.49 8.52
C PRO A 211 2.32 -10.32 8.10
N CYS A 212 1.38 -10.62 9.01
CA CYS A 212 -0.02 -10.30 8.77
C CYS A 212 -0.23 -8.79 8.92
N ARG A 213 -0.13 -8.04 7.82
CA ARG A 213 -0.46 -6.62 7.77
C ARG A 213 -1.51 -6.40 6.70
N THR A 214 -2.62 -5.76 7.05
CA THR A 214 -3.59 -5.27 6.06
C THR A 214 -3.34 -3.81 5.75
N MET A 215 -3.61 -3.43 4.51
CA MET A 215 -3.60 -2.03 4.09
C MET A 215 -4.74 -1.27 4.77
N CYS A 216 -5.92 -1.88 4.78
CA CYS A 216 -7.10 -1.40 5.45
C CYS A 216 -7.33 -2.21 6.73
N ARG A 217 -7.19 -1.55 7.88
CA ARG A 217 -7.44 -2.15 9.19
C ARG A 217 -8.88 -1.86 9.61
N ASN A 218 -9.48 -2.78 10.37
CA ASN A 218 -10.76 -2.59 11.05
C ASN A 218 -11.94 -2.21 10.12
N VAL A 219 -11.95 -2.73 8.90
CA VAL A 219 -13.00 -2.48 7.90
C VAL A 219 -14.31 -3.17 8.29
N ILE A 220 -15.44 -2.47 8.12
CA ILE A 220 -16.76 -2.84 8.64
C ILE A 220 -17.50 -3.97 7.90
N GLY A 221 -17.00 -4.62 6.86
CA GLY A 221 -17.73 -5.71 6.18
C GLY A 221 -19.18 -5.40 5.68
N ALA A 222 -19.72 -6.29 4.85
CA ALA A 222 -21.11 -6.15 4.37
C ALA A 222 -22.16 -6.52 5.44
N ASN A 223 -21.76 -7.28 6.46
CA ASN A 223 -22.59 -7.65 7.60
C ASN A 223 -22.66 -6.54 8.68
N GLY A 224 -21.96 -5.42 8.48
CA GLY A 224 -21.87 -4.33 9.45
C GLY A 224 -20.94 -4.62 10.63
N CYS A 225 -20.10 -5.65 10.52
CA CYS A 225 -19.17 -6.07 11.55
C CYS A 225 -17.75 -6.17 11.00
N ILE A 226 -16.79 -5.87 11.88
CA ILE A 226 -15.38 -6.05 11.61
C ILE A 226 -15.05 -7.50 11.93
N GLU A 227 -14.55 -8.26 10.95
CA GLU A 227 -14.10 -9.65 11.19
C GLU A 227 -12.62 -9.68 11.60
N ASN A 228 -11.80 -8.93 10.86
CA ASN A 228 -10.36 -8.83 11.05
C ASN A 228 -10.02 -7.51 11.76
N PHE A 229 -9.86 -7.57 13.08
CA PHE A 229 -9.58 -6.39 13.91
C PHE A 229 -8.12 -6.35 14.34
N THR A 230 -7.48 -5.20 14.23
CA THR A 230 -6.11 -4.92 14.66
C THR A 230 -6.14 -3.85 15.74
N CYS A 231 -5.49 -4.11 16.88
CA CYS A 231 -5.45 -3.19 18.00
C CYS A 231 -4.53 -1.99 17.71
N LEU A 232 -5.15 -0.82 17.48
CA LEU A 232 -4.42 0.44 17.25
C LEU A 232 -4.14 1.19 18.56
N GLU A 233 -4.95 0.97 19.57
CA GLU A 233 -4.79 1.54 20.90
C GLU A 233 -5.37 0.60 21.96
N LYS A 234 -5.16 0.93 23.24
CA LYS A 234 -5.70 0.14 24.35
C LYS A 234 -7.16 0.50 24.59
N GLY A 235 -8.01 -0.51 24.73
CA GLY A 235 -9.43 -0.29 24.97
C GLY A 235 -10.29 -1.46 24.55
N ARG A 236 -11.61 -1.23 24.63
CA ARG A 236 -12.61 -2.18 24.15
C ARG A 236 -13.32 -1.60 22.94
N PHE A 237 -13.41 -2.40 21.88
CA PHE A 237 -13.97 -1.98 20.61
C PHE A 237 -15.12 -2.91 20.23
N ALA A 238 -16.20 -2.33 19.72
CA ALA A 238 -17.34 -3.12 19.26
C ALA A 238 -16.95 -3.95 18.04
N LYS A 239 -17.36 -5.22 18.02
CA LYS A 239 -17.22 -6.03 16.81
C LYS A 239 -18.10 -5.50 15.68
N CYS A 240 -19.31 -5.05 16.01
CA CYS A 240 -20.24 -4.44 15.08
C CYS A 240 -20.51 -3.00 15.54
N PRO A 241 -19.93 -1.97 14.90
CA PRO A 241 -19.96 -0.60 15.43
C PRO A 241 -21.35 0.03 15.51
N SER A 242 -22.33 -0.46 14.74
CA SER A 242 -23.67 0.13 14.67
C SER A 242 -24.74 -0.64 15.43
N VAL A 243 -24.43 -1.83 15.97
CA VAL A 243 -25.41 -2.68 16.65
C VAL A 243 -24.82 -3.35 17.87
N CYS A 244 -25.66 -3.56 18.87
CA CYS A 244 -25.33 -4.41 20.01
C CYS A 244 -24.96 -5.82 19.56
N PHE A 245 -23.79 -6.30 19.95
CA PHE A 245 -23.29 -7.60 19.52
C PHE A 245 -22.69 -8.41 20.68
N PRO A 246 -22.82 -9.75 20.73
CA PRO A 246 -22.27 -10.55 21.83
C PRO A 246 -20.75 -10.53 21.92
N GLU A 247 -20.07 -10.25 20.82
CA GLU A 247 -18.61 -10.24 20.71
C GLU A 247 -18.06 -8.81 20.62
N TYR A 248 -16.87 -8.62 21.14
CA TYR A 248 -16.11 -7.36 21.10
C TYR A 248 -14.61 -7.65 21.03
N TYR A 249 -13.79 -6.63 20.81
CA TYR A 249 -12.33 -6.74 20.84
C TYR A 249 -11.79 -6.07 22.11
N ASP A 250 -10.96 -6.78 22.88
CA ASP A 250 -10.29 -6.27 24.09
C ASP A 250 -8.80 -6.09 23.82
N CYS A 251 -8.38 -4.86 23.55
CA CYS A 251 -7.02 -4.51 23.22
C CYS A 251 -6.25 -4.11 24.48
N LEU A 252 -5.35 -4.99 24.93
CA LEU A 252 -4.47 -4.73 26.08
C LEU A 252 -3.20 -3.97 25.69
N GLU A 253 -2.80 -4.10 24.42
CA GLU A 253 -1.63 -3.48 23.82
C GLU A 253 -1.85 -3.23 22.32
N PHE A 254 -1.01 -2.36 21.75
CA PHE A 254 -0.94 -2.21 20.30
C PHE A 254 -0.41 -3.52 19.68
N GLY A 255 -1.03 -3.95 18.59
CA GLY A 255 -0.63 -5.14 17.88
C GLY A 255 -0.72 -4.93 16.37
N ASP A 256 0.19 -5.53 15.63
CA ASP A 256 0.14 -5.58 14.17
C ASP A 256 -0.61 -6.80 13.64
N THR A 257 -1.02 -7.74 14.50
CA THR A 257 -1.78 -8.95 14.15
C THR A 257 -3.27 -8.81 14.49
N TYR A 258 -4.08 -9.76 14.03
CA TYR A 258 -5.50 -9.76 14.36
C TYR A 258 -5.74 -10.12 15.84
N ALA A 259 -6.49 -9.24 16.50
CA ALA A 259 -7.02 -9.47 17.82
C ALA A 259 -8.20 -10.45 17.73
N PRO A 260 -8.24 -11.48 18.59
CA PRO A 260 -9.39 -12.35 18.67
C PRO A 260 -10.60 -11.58 19.23
N ALA A 261 -11.78 -11.87 18.69
CA ALA A 261 -13.03 -11.42 19.29
C ALA A 261 -13.29 -12.18 20.59
N VAL A 262 -13.83 -11.49 21.58
CA VAL A 262 -14.13 -11.98 22.93
C VAL A 262 -15.63 -11.86 23.18
N LEU A 263 -16.23 -12.89 23.77
CA LEU A 263 -17.63 -12.85 24.17
C LEU A 263 -17.82 -12.01 25.43
N CYS A 264 -18.95 -11.30 25.51
CA CYS A 264 -19.39 -10.73 26.77
C CYS A 264 -19.52 -11.82 27.86
N PRO A 265 -19.25 -11.49 29.13
CA PRO A 265 -19.05 -12.48 30.19
C PRO A 265 -20.30 -13.27 30.58
N TYR A 266 -21.49 -12.83 30.17
CA TYR A 266 -22.77 -13.46 30.50
C TYR A 266 -23.61 -13.65 29.23
N ASN A 267 -24.37 -14.75 29.14
CA ASN A 267 -25.14 -15.12 27.94
C ASN A 267 -26.20 -14.09 27.51
N ASN A 268 -26.68 -13.25 28.42
CA ASN A 268 -27.67 -12.20 28.16
C ASN A 268 -27.05 -10.79 28.08
N TYR A 269 -25.73 -10.71 27.90
CA TYR A 269 -25.02 -9.44 27.75
C TYR A 269 -24.57 -9.27 26.30
N LEU A 270 -24.77 -8.06 25.80
CA LEU A 270 -24.28 -7.60 24.51
C LEU A 270 -23.30 -6.46 24.74
N PHE A 271 -22.29 -6.36 23.90
CA PHE A 271 -21.40 -5.22 23.88
C PHE A 271 -22.12 -4.04 23.25
N ASP A 272 -22.26 -2.96 24.01
CA ASP A 272 -22.87 -1.71 23.59
C ASP A 272 -21.79 -0.81 22.95
N PRO A 273 -21.90 -0.50 21.64
CA PRO A 273 -20.89 0.30 20.95
C PRO A 273 -20.81 1.75 21.43
N GLU A 274 -21.88 2.31 22.03
CA GLU A 274 -21.87 3.67 22.57
C GLU A 274 -21.22 3.71 23.97
N LYS A 275 -21.45 2.68 24.79
CA LYS A 275 -20.90 2.60 26.14
C LYS A 275 -19.53 1.92 26.23
N LEU A 276 -19.06 1.33 25.13
CA LEU A 276 -17.84 0.52 25.05
C LEU A 276 -17.74 -0.54 26.17
N SER A 277 -18.87 -1.17 26.48
CA SER A 277 -18.98 -2.13 27.58
C SER A 277 -20.10 -3.13 27.37
N CYS A 278 -19.96 -4.30 27.99
CA CYS A 278 -21.02 -5.31 28.02
C CYS A 278 -22.15 -4.87 28.95
N VAL A 279 -23.36 -4.79 28.41
CA VAL A 279 -24.60 -4.49 29.15
C VAL A 279 -25.60 -5.61 28.94
N ASN A 280 -26.56 -5.76 29.85
CA ASN A 280 -27.67 -6.68 29.64
C ASN A 280 -28.44 -6.27 28.37
N GLU A 281 -28.85 -7.27 27.57
CA GLU A 281 -29.50 -7.10 26.27
C GLU A 281 -30.76 -6.19 26.30
N ASP A 282 -31.44 -6.12 27.44
CA ASP A 282 -32.60 -5.25 27.68
C ASP A 282 -32.24 -3.76 27.72
N TYR A 283 -30.97 -3.42 27.99
CA TYR A 283 -30.45 -2.05 28.13
C TYR A 283 -29.47 -1.66 27.03
N CYS A 284 -29.31 -2.52 26.02
CA CYS A 284 -28.46 -2.22 24.89
C CYS A 284 -29.23 -1.38 23.87
N ASN A 285 -28.67 -0.22 23.49
CA ASN A 285 -29.31 0.69 22.54
C ASN A 285 -29.38 0.03 21.16
N LYS A 286 -30.56 -0.49 20.82
CA LYS A 286 -30.89 -1.01 19.49
C LYS A 286 -31.34 0.18 18.64
N ASN A 287 -30.40 0.90 18.04
CA ASN A 287 -30.74 1.86 16.98
C ASN A 287 -31.19 1.10 15.72
#